data_AF-C8VC13-F1
#
_entry.id   AF-C8VC13-F1
#
_cell.length_a   1.000
_cell.length_b   1.000
_cell.length_c   1.000
_cell.angle_alpha   90.00
_cell.angle_beta   90.00
_cell.angle_gamma   90.00
#
_symmetry.space_group_name_H-M   'P 1'
#
loop_
_entity.id
_entity.type
_entity.pdbx_description
1 polymer ?
#
loop_
_entity_poly.entity_id
_entity_poly.type
_entity_poly.pdbx_seq_one_letter_code
_entity_poly.pdbx_strand_id
1 'polypeptide(L)'
;MAAAEAAPHFGAELKDAFKPVNNWVSNGIAWMEEVQQFYRERSAIEKEYAAKLTALCKKYYDRKAKKISPLSVGDNPTMTPGSLESASLTTWSTQLAAVEAHAAERDKFATDLVAQVAEPLKQSAVQYEELRKCHVDFHGKLEKERESSFSDLKKAKGKYDGACQEVESRRKKMESAFDHGKTKAQTVYQQQIMEMNNVKNTYLISINVTNKLKEKFFHEYVPELLDVSHIKLIDANLG
;
A
#
# COMPACT_ATOMS: atom_id res chain seq x y z
N MET A 1 10.92 17.68 33.34
CA MET A 1 10.02 17.62 32.17
C MET A 1 10.29 16.30 31.48
N ALA A 2 9.37 15.34 31.54
CA ALA A 2 9.43 14.18 30.68
C ALA A 2 9.22 14.68 29.24
N ALA A 3 10.19 14.44 28.36
CA ALA A 3 9.96 14.63 26.93
C ALA A 3 8.73 13.78 26.58
N ALA A 4 7.75 14.37 25.90
CA ALA A 4 6.66 13.59 25.32
C ALA A 4 7.31 12.53 24.44
N GLU A 5 7.19 11.26 24.83
CA GLU A 5 7.59 10.13 23.99
C GLU A 5 6.86 10.30 22.65
N ALA A 6 7.61 10.58 21.59
CA ALA A 6 7.05 10.67 20.25
C ALA A 6 6.33 9.35 19.96
N ALA A 7 5.15 9.42 19.34
CA ALA A 7 4.38 8.23 19.02
C ALA A 7 5.28 7.23 18.26
N PRO A 8 5.29 5.95 18.65
CA PRO A 8 6.17 4.96 18.04
C PRO A 8 5.89 4.89 16.54
N HIS A 9 6.95 4.92 15.74
CA HIS A 9 6.88 4.88 14.29
C HIS A 9 7.83 3.80 13.77
N PHE A 10 7.47 3.18 12.63
CA PHE A 10 8.14 1.97 12.15
C PHE A 10 9.64 2.16 11.92
N GLY A 11 10.08 3.33 11.48
CA GLY A 11 11.48 3.65 11.25
C GLY A 11 12.33 3.65 12.52
N ALA A 12 11.77 4.06 13.66
CA ALA A 12 12.46 4.00 14.95
C ALA A 12 12.47 2.59 15.53
N GLU A 13 11.35 1.88 15.43
CA GLU A 13 11.10 0.63 16.15
C GLU A 13 11.53 -0.63 15.37
N LEU A 14 11.40 -0.62 14.04
CA LEU A 14 11.53 -1.80 13.17
C LEU A 14 12.70 -1.67 12.20
N LYS A 15 13.93 -1.67 12.76
CA LYS A 15 15.16 -1.57 11.97
C LYS A 15 15.29 -2.72 10.97
N ASP A 16 15.61 -2.37 9.71
CA ASP A 16 15.81 -3.33 8.61
C ASP A 16 14.59 -4.23 8.32
N ALA A 17 13.39 -3.80 8.71
CA ALA A 17 12.17 -4.59 8.60
C ALA A 17 11.34 -4.30 7.34
N PHE A 18 11.97 -3.86 6.25
CA PHE A 18 11.24 -3.50 5.02
C PHE A 18 10.36 -4.62 4.50
N LYS A 19 10.88 -5.86 4.43
CA LYS A 19 10.09 -7.02 3.95
C LYS A 19 8.87 -7.32 4.83
N PRO A 20 8.99 -7.47 6.17
CA PRO A 20 7.84 -7.60 7.06
C PRO A 20 6.82 -6.48 6.91
N VAL A 21 7.27 -5.22 6.88
CA VAL A 21 6.38 -4.06 6.76
C VAL A 21 5.69 -4.06 5.41
N ASN A 22 6.39 -4.27 4.30
CA ASN A 22 5.79 -4.37 2.97
C ASN A 22 4.72 -5.48 2.90
N ASN A 23 4.96 -6.63 3.52
CA ASN A 23 3.98 -7.71 3.59
C ASN A 23 2.76 -7.30 4.44
N TRP A 24 2.98 -6.63 5.57
CA TRP A 24 1.90 -6.08 6.40
C TRP A 24 1.04 -5.06 5.63
N VAL A 25 1.66 -4.14 4.88
CA VAL A 25 0.96 -3.20 3.98
C VAL A 25 0.15 -3.98 2.93
N SER A 26 0.74 -4.98 2.28
CA SER A 26 0.05 -5.81 1.29
C SER A 26 -1.17 -6.52 1.87
N ASN A 27 -1.08 -7.02 3.11
CA ASN A 27 -2.21 -7.65 3.79
C ASN A 27 -3.32 -6.64 4.11
N GLY A 28 -2.95 -5.42 4.53
CA GLY A 28 -3.92 -4.34 4.75
C GLY A 28 -4.67 -3.96 3.48
N ILE A 29 -3.98 -3.86 2.35
CA ILE A 29 -4.60 -3.59 1.04
C ILE A 29 -5.55 -4.73 0.63
N ALA A 30 -5.15 -5.99 0.81
CA ALA A 30 -6.00 -7.14 0.55
C ALA A 30 -7.24 -7.16 1.45
N TRP A 31 -7.10 -6.75 2.72
CA TRP A 31 -8.23 -6.63 3.63
C TRP A 31 -9.26 -5.59 3.17
N MET A 32 -8.82 -4.46 2.59
CA MET A 32 -9.74 -3.46 2.04
C MET A 32 -10.61 -4.04 0.90
N GLU A 33 -10.07 -4.97 0.11
CA GLU A 33 -10.82 -5.67 -0.94
C GLU A 33 -11.92 -6.56 -0.34
N GLU A 34 -11.64 -7.28 0.73
CA GLU A 34 -12.64 -8.07 1.46
C GLU A 34 -13.75 -7.18 2.05
N VAL A 35 -13.38 -6.04 2.65
CA VAL A 35 -14.35 -5.09 3.23
C VAL A 35 -15.25 -4.47 2.15
N GLN A 36 -14.69 -4.04 1.02
CA GLN A 36 -15.52 -3.45 -0.05
C GLN A 36 -16.48 -4.49 -0.65
N GLN A 37 -16.03 -5.74 -0.79
CA GLN A 37 -16.83 -6.83 -1.32
C GLN A 37 -18.03 -7.15 -0.43
N PHE A 38 -17.86 -7.14 0.90
CA PHE A 38 -18.96 -7.25 1.86
C PHE A 38 -20.05 -6.20 1.60
N TYR A 39 -19.69 -4.94 1.36
CA TYR A 39 -20.67 -3.88 1.10
C TYR A 39 -21.39 -4.06 -0.24
N ARG A 40 -20.75 -4.64 -1.26
CA ARG A 40 -21.41 -4.98 -2.53
C ARG A 40 -22.43 -6.10 -2.35
N GLU A 41 -22.08 -7.14 -1.58
CA GLU A 41 -22.99 -8.24 -1.25
C GLU A 41 -24.18 -7.76 -0.41
N ARG A 42 -23.91 -6.92 0.61
CA ARG A 42 -24.96 -6.27 1.39
C ARG A 42 -25.88 -5.42 0.52
N SER A 43 -25.33 -4.62 -0.40
CA SER A 43 -26.12 -3.85 -1.37
C SER A 43 -27.04 -4.76 -2.20
N ALA A 44 -26.55 -5.91 -2.67
CA ALA A 44 -27.38 -6.84 -3.44
C ALA A 44 -28.57 -7.37 -2.62
N ILE A 45 -28.35 -7.70 -1.34
CA ILE A 45 -29.40 -8.15 -0.41
C ILE A 45 -30.44 -7.03 -0.20
N GLU A 46 -30.00 -5.80 0.06
CA GLU A 46 -30.90 -4.66 0.27
C GLU A 46 -31.73 -4.36 -1.00
N LYS A 47 -31.13 -4.46 -2.21
CA LYS A 47 -31.86 -4.34 -3.49
C LYS A 47 -32.90 -5.44 -3.69
N GLU A 48 -32.55 -6.68 -3.36
CA GLU A 48 -33.49 -7.79 -3.46
C GLU A 48 -34.69 -7.59 -2.52
N TYR A 49 -34.43 -7.15 -1.29
CA TYR A 49 -35.47 -6.85 -0.31
C TYR A 49 -36.39 -5.71 -0.77
N ALA A 50 -35.81 -4.60 -1.24
CA ALA A 50 -36.55 -3.48 -1.80
C ALA A 50 -37.44 -3.92 -2.99
N ALA A 51 -36.87 -4.67 -3.94
CA ALA A 51 -37.60 -5.17 -5.10
C ALA A 51 -38.78 -6.08 -4.70
N LYS A 52 -38.59 -6.97 -3.71
CA LYS A 52 -39.64 -7.83 -3.18
C LYS A 52 -40.77 -7.03 -2.53
N LEU A 53 -40.45 -5.98 -1.75
CA LEU A 53 -41.46 -5.10 -1.15
C LEU A 53 -42.22 -4.29 -2.22
N THR A 54 -41.53 -3.75 -3.22
CA THR A 54 -42.15 -3.01 -4.33
C THR A 54 -43.11 -3.91 -5.13
N ALA A 55 -42.69 -5.13 -5.47
CA ALA A 55 -43.54 -6.10 -6.15
C ALA A 55 -44.76 -6.51 -5.30
N LEU A 56 -44.58 -6.65 -3.98
CA LEU A 56 -45.67 -6.92 -3.05
C LEU A 56 -46.69 -5.77 -3.03
N CYS A 57 -46.22 -4.52 -2.93
CA CYS A 57 -47.10 -3.34 -2.94
C CYS A 57 -47.88 -3.25 -4.24
N LYS A 58 -47.22 -3.39 -5.41
CA LYS A 58 -47.87 -3.41 -6.73
C LYS A 58 -48.99 -4.46 -6.80
N LYS A 59 -48.69 -5.70 -6.39
CA LYS A 59 -49.67 -6.80 -6.36
C LYS A 59 -50.90 -6.46 -5.52
N TYR A 60 -50.72 -5.79 -4.38
CA TYR A 60 -51.84 -5.45 -3.49
C TYR A 60 -52.57 -4.16 -3.88
N TYR A 61 -51.92 -3.22 -4.57
CA TYR A 61 -52.62 -2.14 -5.27
C TYR A 61 -53.56 -2.69 -6.35
N ASP A 62 -53.09 -3.60 -7.20
CA ASP A 62 -53.92 -4.24 -8.24
C ASP A 62 -55.11 -5.01 -7.64
N ARG A 63 -54.89 -5.70 -6.50
CA ARG A 63 -55.97 -6.40 -5.78
C ARG A 63 -56.95 -5.43 -5.14
N LYS A 64 -56.49 -4.33 -4.54
CA LYS A 64 -57.34 -3.27 -3.98
C LYS A 64 -58.22 -2.68 -5.08
N ALA A 65 -57.64 -2.34 -6.23
CA ALA A 65 -58.36 -1.77 -7.37
C ALA A 65 -59.52 -2.66 -7.85
N LYS A 66 -59.36 -3.99 -7.82
CA LYS A 66 -60.42 -4.95 -8.18
C LYS A 66 -61.52 -5.09 -7.11
N LYS A 67 -61.27 -4.64 -5.88
CA LYS A 67 -62.20 -4.77 -4.74
C LYS A 67 -62.88 -3.46 -4.36
N ILE A 68 -62.48 -2.33 -4.93
CA ILE A 68 -63.01 -1.00 -4.59
C ILE A 68 -64.53 -0.91 -4.74
N SER A 69 -65.10 -1.39 -5.86
CA SER A 69 -66.54 -1.32 -6.10
C SER A 69 -67.33 -2.26 -5.17
N PRO A 70 -67.03 -3.58 -5.09
CA PRO A 70 -67.73 -4.48 -4.18
C PRO A 70 -67.66 -4.07 -2.70
N LEU A 71 -66.52 -3.52 -2.25
CA LEU A 71 -66.35 -3.10 -0.86
C LEU A 71 -67.06 -1.79 -0.52
N SER A 72 -67.34 -0.95 -1.52
CA SER A 72 -67.92 0.38 -1.29
C SER A 72 -69.43 0.43 -1.55
N VAL A 73 -69.93 -0.35 -2.51
CA VAL A 73 -71.35 -0.31 -2.89
C VAL A 73 -72.03 -1.69 -2.97
N GLY A 74 -71.29 -2.76 -2.67
CA GLY A 74 -71.79 -4.14 -2.81
C GLY A 74 -71.80 -4.61 -4.28
N ASP A 75 -72.22 -5.86 -4.51
CA ASP A 75 -72.15 -6.48 -5.84
C ASP A 75 -73.23 -5.96 -6.80
N ASN A 76 -74.41 -5.58 -6.29
CA ASN A 76 -75.56 -5.08 -7.06
C ASN A 76 -76.10 -3.75 -6.48
N PRO A 77 -75.39 -2.62 -6.68
CA PRO A 77 -75.83 -1.34 -6.15
C PRO A 77 -77.04 -0.78 -6.91
N THR A 78 -78.08 -0.37 -6.20
CA THR A 78 -79.24 0.36 -6.77
C THR A 78 -78.97 1.85 -6.95
N MET A 79 -77.99 2.41 -6.23
CA MET A 79 -77.48 3.78 -6.35
C MET A 79 -75.97 3.78 -6.13
N THR A 80 -75.21 4.48 -6.98
CA THR A 80 -73.75 4.61 -6.84
C THR A 80 -73.42 5.99 -6.24
N PRO A 81 -72.65 6.07 -5.14
CA PRO A 81 -72.17 7.34 -4.60
C PRO A 81 -71.13 7.97 -5.52
N GLY A 82 -70.93 9.29 -5.39
CA GLY A 82 -69.96 10.02 -6.20
C GLY A 82 -68.49 9.59 -6.00
N SER A 83 -68.17 8.95 -4.88
CA SER A 83 -66.86 8.35 -4.60
C SER A 83 -67.01 6.93 -4.07
N LEU A 84 -66.14 6.03 -4.56
CA LEU A 84 -66.01 4.65 -4.09
C LEU A 84 -64.86 4.48 -3.09
N GLU A 85 -64.21 5.55 -2.63
CA GLU A 85 -63.17 5.46 -1.60
C GLU A 85 -63.81 5.51 -0.20
N SER A 86 -63.62 4.45 0.57
CA SER A 86 -64.00 4.37 1.98
C SER A 86 -62.79 4.60 2.88
N ALA A 87 -63.02 4.98 4.15
CA ALA A 87 -61.94 5.22 5.11
C ALA A 87 -60.99 4.02 5.26
N SER A 88 -61.51 2.80 5.21
CA SER A 88 -60.72 1.56 5.26
C SER A 88 -59.85 1.38 4.02
N LEU A 89 -60.37 1.69 2.82
CA LEU A 89 -59.62 1.64 1.56
C LEU A 89 -58.53 2.71 1.49
N THR A 90 -58.83 3.90 2.00
CA THR A 90 -57.85 4.99 2.12
C THR A 90 -56.74 4.61 3.11
N THR A 91 -57.08 4.08 4.29
CA THR A 91 -56.11 3.60 5.28
C THR A 91 -55.21 2.51 4.71
N TRP A 92 -55.78 1.55 3.96
CA TRP A 92 -54.99 0.53 3.29
C TRP A 92 -54.05 1.10 2.23
N SER A 93 -54.50 2.09 1.45
CA SER A 93 -53.62 2.83 0.53
C SER A 93 -52.46 3.50 1.27
N THR A 94 -52.72 4.15 2.41
CA THR A 94 -51.66 4.77 3.22
C THR A 94 -50.64 3.72 3.69
N GLN A 95 -51.09 2.55 4.11
CA GLN A 95 -50.20 1.46 4.51
C GLN A 95 -49.33 0.97 3.35
N LEU A 96 -49.92 0.75 2.17
CA LEU A 96 -49.16 0.33 0.98
C LEU A 96 -48.14 1.40 0.56
N ALA A 97 -48.52 2.68 0.60
CA ALA A 97 -47.63 3.79 0.29
C ALA A 97 -46.46 3.89 1.27
N ALA A 98 -46.70 3.64 2.57
CA ALA A 98 -45.62 3.62 3.57
C ALA A 98 -44.61 2.49 3.34
N VAL A 99 -45.08 1.30 2.97
CA VAL A 99 -44.19 0.16 2.64
C VAL A 99 -43.42 0.42 1.35
N GLU A 100 -44.04 1.03 0.34
CA GLU A 100 -43.40 1.41 -0.91
C GLU A 100 -42.33 2.49 -0.70
N ALA A 101 -42.60 3.49 0.15
CA ALA A 101 -41.62 4.49 0.55
C ALA A 101 -40.41 3.85 1.25
N HIS A 102 -40.65 2.93 2.18
CA HIS A 102 -39.56 2.18 2.84
C HIS A 102 -38.77 1.33 1.83
N ALA A 103 -39.42 0.71 0.84
CA ALA A 103 -38.72 -0.02 -0.22
C ALA A 103 -37.80 0.92 -1.04
N ALA A 104 -38.26 2.13 -1.36
CA ALA A 104 -37.46 3.13 -2.05
C ALA A 104 -36.26 3.62 -1.22
N GLU A 105 -36.43 3.81 0.09
CA GLU A 105 -35.32 4.13 1.01
C GLU A 105 -34.27 3.01 1.03
N ARG A 106 -34.70 1.75 1.03
CA ARG A 106 -33.81 0.58 1.00
C ARG A 106 -33.03 0.46 -0.30
N ASP A 107 -33.67 0.71 -1.44
CA ASP A 107 -33.00 0.72 -2.75
C ASP A 107 -31.95 1.85 -2.85
N LYS A 108 -32.30 3.04 -2.34
CA LYS A 108 -31.37 4.16 -2.22
C LYS A 108 -30.18 3.79 -1.32
N PHE A 109 -30.45 3.26 -0.13
CA PHE A 109 -29.42 2.85 0.81
C PHE A 109 -28.47 1.82 0.19
N ALA A 110 -28.99 0.83 -0.54
CA ALA A 110 -28.16 -0.13 -1.26
C ALA A 110 -27.22 0.53 -2.27
N THR A 111 -27.74 1.52 -3.02
CA THR A 111 -26.94 2.29 -3.98
C THR A 111 -25.86 3.11 -3.27
N ASP A 112 -26.20 3.73 -2.14
CA ASP A 112 -25.26 4.51 -1.33
C ASP A 112 -24.16 3.64 -0.73
N LEU A 113 -24.43 2.41 -0.30
CA LEU A 113 -23.40 1.47 0.17
C LEU A 113 -22.33 1.22 -0.90
N VAL A 114 -22.71 1.16 -2.18
CA VAL A 114 -21.72 0.99 -3.26
C VAL A 114 -21.00 2.30 -3.54
N ALA A 115 -21.75 3.38 -3.75
CA ALA A 115 -21.20 4.65 -4.22
C ALA A 115 -20.34 5.37 -3.16
N GLN A 116 -20.73 5.27 -1.89
CA GLN A 116 -20.11 6.03 -0.79
C GLN A 116 -19.14 5.19 0.04
N VAL A 117 -19.18 3.85 -0.08
CA VAL A 117 -18.32 2.96 0.73
C VAL A 117 -17.49 2.01 -0.13
N ALA A 118 -18.13 1.12 -0.89
CA ALA A 118 -17.39 0.08 -1.62
C ALA A 118 -16.47 0.66 -2.70
N GLU A 119 -16.94 1.66 -3.47
CA GLU A 119 -16.13 2.26 -4.53
C GLU A 119 -14.97 3.11 -3.99
N PRO A 120 -15.14 3.99 -2.98
CA PRO A 120 -14.03 4.68 -2.35
C PRO A 120 -12.97 3.74 -1.74
N LEU A 121 -13.40 2.65 -1.08
CA LEU A 121 -12.46 1.66 -0.53
C LEU A 121 -11.64 0.99 -1.64
N LYS A 122 -12.28 0.58 -2.73
CA LYS A 122 -11.60 0.01 -3.89
C LYS A 122 -10.60 0.99 -4.50
N GLN A 123 -10.98 2.25 -4.69
CA GLN A 123 -10.09 3.27 -5.24
C GLN A 123 -8.88 3.53 -4.32
N SER A 124 -9.10 3.57 -3.02
CA SER A 124 -8.04 3.73 -2.02
C SER A 124 -7.08 2.54 -2.04
N ALA A 125 -7.59 1.30 -2.13
CA ALA A 125 -6.77 0.10 -2.24
C ALA A 125 -5.86 0.13 -3.48
N VAL A 126 -6.36 0.60 -4.64
CA VAL A 126 -5.55 0.77 -5.86
C VAL A 126 -4.45 1.82 -5.66
N GLN A 127 -4.76 2.98 -5.07
CA GLN A 127 -3.76 4.02 -4.81
C GLN A 127 -2.67 3.54 -3.83
N TYR A 128 -3.05 2.79 -2.80
CA TYR A 128 -2.09 2.21 -1.85
C TYR A 128 -1.23 1.12 -2.49
N GLU A 129 -1.79 0.31 -3.39
CA GLU A 129 -1.04 -0.67 -4.17
C GLU A 129 0.03 0.00 -5.04
N GLU A 130 -0.30 1.08 -5.72
CA GLU A 130 0.64 1.86 -6.53
C GLU A 130 1.76 2.45 -5.68
N LEU A 131 1.40 3.08 -4.55
CA LEU A 131 2.38 3.62 -3.63
C LEU A 131 3.31 2.54 -3.06
N ARG A 132 2.76 1.38 -2.67
CA ARG A 132 3.57 0.26 -2.17
C ARG A 132 4.58 -0.18 -3.22
N LYS A 133 4.18 -0.28 -4.50
CA LYS A 133 5.12 -0.59 -5.59
C LYS A 133 6.22 0.45 -5.71
N CYS A 134 5.89 1.74 -5.63
CA CYS A 134 6.90 2.79 -5.62
C CYS A 134 7.90 2.64 -4.46
N HIS A 135 7.43 2.28 -3.25
CA HIS A 135 8.30 2.03 -2.10
C HIS A 135 9.20 0.80 -2.32
N VAL A 136 8.67 -0.29 -2.88
CA VAL A 136 9.43 -1.50 -3.23
C VAL A 136 10.52 -1.18 -4.26
N ASP A 137 10.18 -0.44 -5.31
CA ASP A 137 11.14 -0.04 -6.34
C ASP A 137 12.25 0.85 -5.77
N PHE A 138 11.88 1.79 -4.91
CA PHE A 138 12.86 2.66 -4.25
C PHE A 138 13.78 1.90 -3.30
N HIS A 139 13.23 1.00 -2.47
CA HIS A 139 14.04 0.10 -1.63
C HIS A 139 15.01 -0.73 -2.49
N GLY A 140 14.53 -1.30 -3.60
CA GLY A 140 15.38 -2.07 -4.52
C GLY A 140 16.50 -1.24 -5.15
N LYS A 141 16.29 0.06 -5.40
CA LYS A 141 17.36 0.98 -5.85
C LYS A 141 18.41 1.16 -4.75
N LEU A 142 17.98 1.45 -3.52
CA LEU A 142 18.88 1.61 -2.37
C LEU A 142 19.73 0.35 -2.12
N GLU A 143 19.12 -0.84 -2.24
CA GLU A 143 19.85 -2.11 -2.11
C GLU A 143 20.91 -2.29 -3.19
N LYS A 144 20.58 -1.98 -4.45
CA LYS A 144 21.51 -2.07 -5.58
C LYS A 144 22.67 -1.08 -5.45
N GLU A 145 22.41 0.16 -5.03
CA GLU A 145 23.46 1.16 -4.79
C GLU A 145 24.43 0.69 -3.69
N ARG A 146 23.88 0.17 -2.59
CA ARG A 146 24.66 -0.41 -1.50
C ARG A 146 25.50 -1.60 -1.98
N GLU A 147 24.90 -2.54 -2.70
CA GLU A 147 25.59 -3.72 -3.24
C GLU A 147 26.71 -3.34 -4.22
N SER A 148 26.46 -2.36 -5.09
CA SER A 148 27.46 -1.82 -6.01
C SER A 148 28.65 -1.24 -5.25
N SER A 149 28.40 -0.47 -4.19
CA SER A 149 29.46 0.10 -3.34
C SER A 149 30.30 -1.01 -2.67
N PHE A 150 29.67 -2.08 -2.15
CA PHE A 150 30.39 -3.22 -1.60
C PHE A 150 31.22 -3.97 -2.65
N SER A 151 30.69 -4.13 -3.86
CA SER A 151 31.40 -4.74 -4.99
C SER A 151 32.64 -3.94 -5.36
N ASP A 152 32.52 -2.62 -5.45
CA ASP A 152 33.64 -1.73 -5.79
C ASP A 152 34.68 -1.67 -4.66
N LEU A 153 34.26 -1.69 -3.40
CA LEU A 153 35.16 -1.83 -2.25
C LEU A 153 35.96 -3.14 -2.34
N LYS A 154 35.32 -4.26 -2.68
CA LYS A 154 36.00 -5.55 -2.86
C LYS A 154 37.03 -5.50 -3.98
N LYS A 155 36.71 -4.84 -5.10
CA LYS A 155 37.67 -4.63 -6.22
C LYS A 155 38.84 -3.74 -5.79
N ALA A 156 38.58 -2.65 -5.08
CA ALA A 156 39.60 -1.74 -4.58
C ALA A 156 40.57 -2.44 -3.61
N LYS A 157 40.04 -3.28 -2.71
CA LYS A 157 40.84 -4.14 -1.85
C LYS A 157 41.72 -5.09 -2.68
N GLY A 158 41.15 -5.79 -3.66
CA GLY A 158 41.91 -6.69 -4.52
C GLY A 158 43.06 -6.01 -5.27
N LYS A 159 42.84 -4.78 -5.77
CA LYS A 159 43.90 -3.96 -6.38
C LYS A 159 45.00 -3.61 -5.38
N TYR A 160 44.63 -3.22 -4.17
CA TYR A 160 45.59 -2.90 -3.10
C TYR A 160 46.42 -4.13 -2.70
N ASP A 161 45.76 -5.27 -2.47
CA ASP A 161 46.43 -6.54 -2.15
C ASP A 161 47.44 -6.93 -3.26
N GLY A 162 47.04 -6.79 -4.53
CA GLY A 162 47.92 -7.02 -5.68
C GLY A 162 49.10 -6.04 -5.75
N ALA A 163 48.87 -4.75 -5.47
CA ALA A 163 49.94 -3.77 -5.41
C ALA A 163 50.96 -4.06 -4.29
N CYS A 164 50.50 -4.55 -3.14
CA CYS A 164 51.38 -5.01 -2.05
C CYS A 164 52.24 -6.21 -2.47
N GLN A 165 51.65 -7.20 -3.17
CA GLN A 165 52.40 -8.33 -3.70
C GLN A 165 53.48 -7.90 -4.71
N GLU A 166 53.16 -6.94 -5.57
CA GLU A 166 54.12 -6.42 -6.55
C GLU A 166 55.25 -5.62 -5.88
N VAL A 167 54.95 -4.79 -4.86
CA VAL A 167 55.99 -4.12 -4.05
C VAL A 167 56.94 -5.14 -3.43
N GLU A 168 56.40 -6.22 -2.84
CA GLU A 168 57.21 -7.28 -2.22
C GLU A 168 58.05 -8.06 -3.26
N SER A 169 57.50 -8.31 -4.45
CA SER A 169 58.22 -8.88 -5.59
C SER A 169 59.39 -7.98 -6.03
N ARG A 170 59.17 -6.66 -6.13
CA ARG A 170 60.20 -5.68 -6.51
C ARG A 170 61.24 -5.50 -5.42
N ARG A 171 60.87 -5.59 -4.13
CA ARG A 171 61.80 -5.57 -3.00
C ARG A 171 62.84 -6.69 -3.13
N LYS A 172 62.38 -7.93 -3.31
CA LYS A 172 63.26 -9.11 -3.47
C LYS A 172 64.20 -8.96 -4.68
N LYS A 173 63.71 -8.48 -5.82
CA LYS A 173 64.53 -8.25 -7.02
C LYS A 173 65.58 -7.15 -6.83
N MET A 174 65.24 -6.11 -6.08
CA MET A 174 66.16 -5.03 -5.74
C MET A 174 67.26 -5.49 -4.79
N GLU A 175 66.91 -6.30 -3.78
CA GLU A 175 67.87 -6.92 -2.84
C GLU A 175 68.85 -7.88 -3.54
N SER A 176 68.41 -8.58 -4.60
CA SER A 176 69.25 -9.53 -5.35
C SER A 176 70.06 -8.91 -6.51
N ALA A 177 69.98 -7.59 -6.75
CA ALA A 177 70.62 -6.95 -7.90
C ALA A 177 72.09 -6.56 -7.66
N PHE A 178 72.98 -6.81 -8.64
CA PHE A 178 74.41 -6.48 -8.61
C PHE A 178 74.81 -5.34 -9.57
N ASP A 179 75.92 -4.67 -9.23
CA ASP A 179 76.65 -3.64 -9.98
C ASP A 179 75.81 -2.67 -10.83
N HIS A 180 75.70 -2.91 -12.13
CA HIS A 180 75.08 -1.99 -13.09
C HIS A 180 73.54 -1.98 -13.04
N GLY A 181 72.89 -3.02 -12.50
CA GLY A 181 71.43 -3.15 -12.45
C GLY A 181 70.79 -2.59 -11.18
N LYS A 182 71.59 -2.34 -10.13
CA LYS A 182 71.12 -2.02 -8.77
C LYS A 182 70.33 -0.71 -8.70
N THR A 183 70.86 0.36 -9.28
CA THR A 183 70.20 1.68 -9.31
C THR A 183 68.86 1.61 -10.03
N LYS A 184 68.79 0.89 -11.17
CA LYS A 184 67.55 0.70 -11.92
C LYS A 184 66.51 -0.08 -11.11
N ALA A 185 66.92 -1.16 -10.45
CA ALA A 185 66.02 -1.96 -9.60
C ALA A 185 65.49 -1.14 -8.40
N GLN A 186 66.33 -0.28 -7.82
CA GLN A 186 65.93 0.64 -6.76
C GLN A 186 64.90 1.67 -7.23
N THR A 187 65.09 2.29 -8.40
CA THR A 187 64.11 3.23 -8.97
C THR A 187 62.76 2.57 -9.23
N VAL A 188 62.74 1.36 -9.80
CA VAL A 188 61.50 0.61 -10.05
C VAL A 188 60.79 0.24 -8.74
N TYR A 189 61.53 -0.16 -7.71
CA TYR A 189 60.95 -0.44 -6.40
C TYR A 189 60.30 0.81 -5.78
N GLN A 190 60.98 1.95 -5.81
CA GLN A 190 60.44 3.22 -5.31
C GLN A 190 59.19 3.65 -6.09
N GLN A 191 59.19 3.48 -7.41
CA GLN A 191 58.02 3.73 -8.24
C GLN A 191 56.85 2.82 -7.86
N GLN A 192 57.11 1.54 -7.57
CA GLN A 192 56.07 0.60 -7.15
C GLN A 192 55.50 0.93 -5.77
N ILE A 193 56.31 1.45 -4.84
CA ILE A 193 55.81 1.95 -3.54
C ILE A 193 54.86 3.13 -3.75
N MET A 194 55.23 4.09 -4.61
CA MET A 194 54.37 5.25 -4.90
C MET A 194 53.02 4.80 -5.49
N GLU A 195 53.05 3.86 -6.44
CA GLU A 195 51.82 3.30 -7.02
C GLU A 195 50.96 2.59 -5.97
N MET A 196 51.58 1.74 -5.13
CA MET A 196 50.86 1.08 -4.03
C MET A 196 50.23 2.08 -3.07
N ASN A 197 50.91 3.18 -2.74
CA ASN A 197 50.37 4.23 -1.88
C ASN A 197 49.16 4.94 -2.54
N ASN A 198 49.17 5.16 -3.85
CA ASN A 198 48.02 5.70 -4.59
C ASN A 198 46.83 4.74 -4.54
N VAL A 199 47.07 3.45 -4.77
CA VAL A 199 46.03 2.41 -4.68
C VAL A 199 45.50 2.27 -3.24
N LYS A 200 46.37 2.37 -2.24
CA LYS A 200 45.99 2.39 -0.81
C LYS A 200 45.04 3.54 -0.51
N ASN A 201 45.37 4.75 -0.96
CA ASN A 201 44.51 5.92 -0.77
C ASN A 201 43.12 5.71 -1.40
N THR A 202 43.08 5.15 -2.61
CA THR A 202 41.82 4.81 -3.28
C THR A 202 41.01 3.80 -2.46
N TYR A 203 41.65 2.75 -1.96
CA TYR A 203 41.00 1.74 -1.10
C TYR A 203 40.44 2.35 0.19
N LEU A 204 41.20 3.20 0.87
CA LEU A 204 40.75 3.90 2.08
C LEU A 204 39.55 4.81 1.82
N ILE A 205 39.56 5.53 0.69
CA ILE A 205 38.40 6.34 0.26
C ILE A 205 37.19 5.44 0.03
N SER A 206 37.34 4.31 -0.68
CA SER A 206 36.26 3.35 -0.89
C SER A 206 35.69 2.82 0.43
N ILE A 207 36.53 2.50 1.42
CA ILE A 207 36.06 2.08 2.76
C ILE A 207 35.14 3.15 3.36
N ASN A 208 35.58 4.41 3.36
CA ASN A 208 34.83 5.50 3.96
C ASN A 208 33.48 5.72 3.27
N VAL A 209 33.47 5.69 1.93
CA VAL A 209 32.24 5.84 1.14
C VAL A 209 31.26 4.69 1.43
N THR A 210 31.72 3.44 1.38
CA THR A 210 30.86 2.27 1.64
C THR A 210 30.32 2.26 3.06
N ASN A 211 31.15 2.62 4.05
CA ASN A 211 30.70 2.71 5.44
C ASN A 211 29.65 3.80 5.63
N LYS A 212 29.83 4.98 5.02
CA LYS A 212 28.84 6.04 5.13
C LYS A 212 27.53 5.68 4.43
N LEU A 213 27.60 5.05 3.26
CA LEU A 213 26.41 4.57 2.56
C LEU A 213 25.66 3.51 3.38
N LYS A 214 26.38 2.57 3.99
CA LYS A 214 25.80 1.57 4.89
C LYS A 214 25.09 2.23 6.08
N GLU A 215 25.74 3.20 6.72
CA GLU A 215 25.16 3.95 7.84
C GLU A 215 23.83 4.61 7.43
N LYS A 216 23.84 5.39 6.34
CA LYS A 216 22.65 6.05 5.82
C LYS A 216 21.54 5.09 5.43
N PHE A 217 21.88 3.97 4.79
CA PHE A 217 20.91 2.95 4.41
C PHE A 217 20.09 2.49 5.62
N PHE A 218 20.76 2.12 6.73
CA PHE A 218 20.09 1.55 7.90
C PHE A 218 19.52 2.58 8.89
N HIS A 219 20.01 3.82 8.90
CA HIS A 219 19.66 4.82 9.92
C HIS A 219 18.94 6.05 9.38
N GLU A 220 18.84 6.20 8.06
CA GLU A 220 18.19 7.34 7.41
C GLU A 220 17.16 6.82 6.40
N TYR A 221 17.63 6.14 5.34
CA TYR A 221 16.79 5.83 4.17
C TYR A 221 15.75 4.74 4.41
N VAL A 222 16.13 3.59 5.00
CA VAL A 222 15.16 2.54 5.31
C VAL A 222 14.16 3.03 6.37
N PRO A 223 14.57 3.61 7.50
CA PRO A 223 13.64 4.16 8.49
C PRO A 223 12.62 5.13 7.91
N GLU A 224 13.05 6.11 7.12
CA GLU A 224 12.15 7.09 6.50
C GLU A 224 11.12 6.42 5.57
N LEU A 225 11.55 5.43 4.79
CA LEU A 225 10.66 4.66 3.92
C LEU A 225 9.61 3.85 4.71
N LEU A 226 9.98 3.32 5.88
CA LEU A 226 9.06 2.60 6.77
C LEU A 226 8.02 3.56 7.38
N ASP A 227 8.42 4.77 7.76
CA ASP A 227 7.52 5.76 8.37
C ASP A 227 6.47 6.28 7.40
N VAL A 228 6.85 6.53 6.15
CA VAL A 228 5.90 6.91 5.09
C VAL A 228 4.89 5.79 4.83
N SER A 229 5.30 4.53 4.99
CA SER A 229 4.43 3.36 4.84
C SER A 229 3.43 3.19 6.01
N HIS A 230 3.77 3.68 7.21
CA HIS A 230 2.95 3.62 8.41
C HIS A 230 1.79 4.63 8.41
N ILE A 231 2.09 5.91 8.12
CA ILE A 231 1.13 7.02 8.24
C ILE A 231 -0.10 6.80 7.36
N LYS A 232 0.09 6.33 6.12
CA LYS A 232 -1.00 6.19 5.15
C LYS A 232 -1.98 5.05 5.43
N LEU A 233 -1.56 4.03 6.17
CA LEU A 233 -2.43 2.89 6.53
C LEU A 233 -3.21 3.10 7.82
N ILE A 234 -2.70 3.92 8.74
CA ILE A 234 -3.44 4.33 9.93
C ILE A 234 -4.59 5.26 9.53
N ASP A 235 -4.31 6.24 8.68
CA ASP A 235 -5.36 7.17 8.19
C ASP A 235 -6.46 6.43 7.42
N ALA A 236 -6.13 5.32 6.74
CA ALA A 236 -7.09 4.48 6.03
C ALA A 236 -7.99 3.62 6.93
N ASN A 237 -7.54 3.30 8.15
CA ASN A 237 -8.28 2.44 9.10
C ASN A 237 -9.08 3.25 10.14
N LEU A 238 -8.83 4.56 10.25
CA LEU A 238 -9.45 5.44 11.25
C LEU A 238 -10.41 6.50 10.67
N GLY A 239 -10.55 6.57 9.34
CA GLY A 239 -11.54 7.42 8.64
C GLY A 239 -12.69 6.61 8.09
#